data_AF-A0AAD3RPK6-F1
#
_entry.id   AF-A0AAD3RPK6-F1
#
_cell.length_a   1.000
_cell.length_b   1.000
_cell.length_c   1.000
_cell.angle_alpha   90.00
_cell.angle_beta   90.00
_cell.angle_gamma   90.00
#
_symmetry.space_group_name_H-M   'P 1'
#
loop_
_entity.id
_entity.type
_entity.pdbx_description
1 polymer ?
#
loop_
_entity_poly.entity_id
_entity_poly.type
_entity_poly.pdbx_seq_one_letter_code
_entity_poly.pdbx_strand_id
1 'polypeptide(L)'
;MVDWILQNQLLDGSWGDKSRSLSCDRLLNTLACVVNLTIRSIGNDQVNRGLYFLRTNTEGMIREALGHHQSKGFEMVFPALLSEAKLLGLELPYELSIIKHIIGKRDSEILN
;
A
#
# COMPACT_ATOMS: atom_id res chain seq x y z
N MET A 1 -16.23 -8.19 -7.77
CA MET A 1 -14.90 -7.62 -7.40
C MET A 1 -14.58 -7.89 -5.94
N VAL A 2 -15.50 -7.61 -5.00
CA VAL A 2 -15.33 -7.89 -3.57
C VAL A 2 -15.03 -9.36 -3.28
N ASP A 3 -15.79 -10.31 -3.85
CA ASP A 3 -15.58 -11.75 -3.60
C ASP A 3 -14.18 -12.21 -4.00
N TRP A 4 -13.66 -11.66 -5.09
CA TRP A 4 -12.29 -11.96 -5.54
C TRP A 4 -11.27 -11.43 -4.52
N ILE A 5 -11.41 -10.19 -4.05
CA ILE A 5 -10.48 -9.62 -3.06
C ILE A 5 -10.47 -10.48 -1.79
N LEU A 6 -11.63 -10.91 -1.30
CA LEU A 6 -11.73 -11.75 -0.10
C LEU A 6 -11.06 -13.12 -0.26
N GLN A 7 -11.07 -13.69 -1.47
CA GLN A 7 -10.54 -15.02 -1.76
C GLN A 7 -9.08 -15.04 -2.24
N ASN A 8 -8.50 -13.89 -2.60
CA ASN A 8 -7.18 -13.80 -3.22
C ASN A 8 -6.11 -13.11 -2.35
N GLN A 9 -6.36 -12.96 -1.05
CA GLN A 9 -5.31 -12.58 -0.09
C GLN A 9 -4.30 -13.71 0.04
N LEU A 10 -3.00 -13.39 0.01
CA LEU A 10 -1.97 -14.40 0.20
C LEU A 10 -1.74 -14.73 1.68
N LEU A 11 -0.95 -15.78 1.92
CA LEU A 11 -0.70 -16.31 3.27
C LEU A 11 -0.03 -15.30 4.19
N ASP A 12 0.81 -14.42 3.65
CA ASP A 12 1.50 -13.35 4.38
C ASP A 12 0.60 -12.12 4.65
N GLY A 13 -0.64 -12.14 4.17
CA GLY A 13 -1.61 -11.06 4.35
C GLY A 13 -1.62 -10.01 3.23
N SER A 14 -0.75 -10.10 2.21
CA SER A 14 -0.75 -9.13 1.11
C SER A 14 -1.58 -9.57 -0.11
N TRP A 15 -1.81 -8.63 -1.04
CA TRP A 15 -2.41 -8.87 -2.35
C TRP A 15 -1.42 -8.56 -3.48
N GLY A 16 -1.61 -9.20 -4.64
CA GLY A 16 -0.75 -9.07 -5.82
C GLY A 16 -0.34 -10.43 -6.42
N ASP A 17 0.43 -10.39 -7.50
CA ASP A 17 0.92 -11.57 -8.20
C ASP A 17 1.99 -12.32 -7.39
N LYS A 18 1.87 -13.64 -7.27
CA LYS A 18 2.87 -14.50 -6.60
C LYS A 18 4.17 -14.64 -7.38
N SER A 19 4.12 -14.45 -8.69
CA SER A 19 5.20 -14.84 -9.62
C SER A 19 6.13 -13.69 -9.99
N ARG A 20 5.64 -12.44 -9.97
CA ARG A 20 6.38 -11.25 -10.42
C ARG A 20 6.05 -9.99 -9.63
N SER A 21 5.84 -10.11 -8.31
CA SER A 21 5.54 -8.91 -7.52
C SER A 21 6.79 -8.05 -7.37
N LEU A 22 6.82 -6.90 -8.04
CA LEU A 22 7.66 -5.81 -7.57
C LEU A 22 7.18 -5.41 -6.17
N SER A 23 8.11 -5.02 -5.30
CA SER A 23 7.79 -4.67 -3.92
C SER A 23 6.82 -3.47 -3.83
N CYS A 24 6.89 -2.54 -4.78
CA CYS A 24 5.91 -1.46 -4.92
C CYS A 24 4.50 -1.96 -5.25
N ASP A 25 4.36 -2.90 -6.19
CA ASP A 25 3.07 -3.47 -6.59
C ASP A 25 2.42 -4.22 -5.43
N ARG A 26 3.22 -4.95 -4.65
CA ARG A 26 2.73 -5.68 -3.49
C ARG A 26 2.16 -4.75 -2.42
N LEU A 27 2.90 -3.70 -2.09
CA LEU A 27 2.45 -2.68 -1.13
C LEU A 27 1.19 -1.98 -1.62
N LEU A 28 1.18 -1.53 -2.88
CA LEU A 28 0.07 -0.78 -3.44
C LEU A 28 -1.21 -1.61 -3.52
N ASN A 29 -1.13 -2.84 -4.03
CA ASN A 29 -2.28 -3.75 -4.11
C ASN A 29 -2.84 -4.07 -2.73
N THR A 30 -1.97 -4.30 -1.75
CA THR A 30 -2.39 -4.59 -0.37
C THR A 30 -3.11 -3.40 0.25
N LEU A 31 -2.54 -2.21 0.12
CA LEU A 31 -3.15 -0.98 0.64
C LEU A 31 -4.51 -0.73 -0.03
N ALA A 32 -4.62 -0.91 -1.34
CA ALA A 32 -5.87 -0.73 -2.08
C ALA A 32 -6.96 -1.71 -1.64
N CYS A 33 -6.60 -2.97 -1.43
CA CYS A 33 -7.54 -3.98 -0.94
C CYS A 33 -8.01 -3.66 0.49
N VAL A 34 -7.09 -3.30 1.39
CA VAL A 34 -7.41 -2.92 2.77
C VAL A 34 -8.35 -1.71 2.80
N VAL A 35 -8.05 -0.66 2.04
CA VAL A 35 -8.90 0.54 1.93
C VAL A 35 -10.29 0.17 1.41
N ASN A 36 -10.37 -0.62 0.32
CA ASN A 36 -11.65 -1.01 -0.27
C ASN A 36 -12.53 -1.83 0.68
N LEU A 37 -11.93 -2.81 1.37
CA LEU A 37 -12.63 -3.65 2.36
C LEU A 37 -13.10 -2.82 3.56
N THR A 38 -12.27 -1.88 4.02
CA THR A 38 -12.59 -0.97 5.13
C THR A 38 -13.77 -0.07 4.79
N ILE A 39 -13.76 0.61 3.63
CA ILE A 39 -14.86 1.47 3.16
C ILE A 39 -16.18 0.70 3.12
N ARG A 40 -16.12 -0.57 2.73
CA ARG A 40 -17.30 -1.44 2.60
C ARG A 40 -17.70 -2.13 3.91
N SER A 41 -16.91 -1.97 4.98
CA SER A 41 -17.13 -2.62 6.28
C SER A 41 -17.27 -4.15 6.19
N ILE A 42 -16.38 -4.80 5.43
CA ILE A 42 -16.38 -6.25 5.19
C ILE A 42 -14.96 -6.83 5.30
N GLY A 43 -14.86 -8.14 5.53
CA GLY A 43 -13.57 -8.84 5.49
C GLY A 43 -12.60 -8.40 6.59
N ASN A 44 -13.08 -8.24 7.82
CA ASN A 44 -12.28 -7.76 8.95
C ASN A 44 -10.98 -8.58 9.16
N ASP A 45 -11.04 -9.90 8.98
CA ASP A 45 -9.86 -10.76 9.10
C ASP A 45 -8.84 -10.51 7.99
N GLN A 46 -9.31 -10.23 6.78
CA GLN A 46 -8.48 -9.86 5.64
C GLN A 46 -7.85 -8.48 5.87
N VAL A 47 -8.63 -7.52 6.36
CA VAL A 47 -8.15 -6.18 6.73
C VAL A 47 -7.04 -6.29 7.78
N ASN A 48 -7.26 -7.03 8.87
CA ASN A 48 -6.28 -7.17 9.95
C ASN A 48 -4.96 -7.78 9.48
N ARG A 49 -5.01 -8.82 8.64
CA ARG A 49 -3.81 -9.44 8.06
C ARG A 49 -3.10 -8.50 7.07
N GLY A 50 -3.85 -7.76 6.27
CA GLY A 50 -3.29 -6.76 5.36
C GLY A 50 -2.61 -5.62 6.09
N LEU A 51 -3.22 -5.13 7.18
CA LEU A 51 -2.63 -4.12 8.05
C LEU A 51 -1.35 -4.63 8.73
N TYR A 52 -1.34 -5.87 9.20
CA TYR A 52 -0.13 -6.50 9.73
C TYR A 52 0.99 -6.52 8.69
N PHE A 53 0.70 -7.00 7.48
CA PHE A 53 1.65 -7.00 6.38
C PHE A 53 2.20 -5.60 6.10
N LEU A 54 1.33 -4.60 5.96
CA LEU A 54 1.73 -3.22 5.66
C LEU A 54 2.63 -2.66 6.76
N ARG A 55 2.26 -2.82 8.05
CA ARG A 55 3.08 -2.33 9.17
C ARG A 55 4.47 -2.94 9.19
N THR A 56 4.58 -4.25 8.92
CA THR A 56 5.86 -4.96 9.00
C THR A 56 6.77 -4.69 7.79
N ASN A 57 6.21 -4.46 6.61
CA ASN A 57 7.00 -4.47 5.36
C ASN A 57 7.15 -3.11 4.69
N THR A 58 6.34 -2.09 5.03
CA THR A 58 6.31 -0.80 4.31
C THR A 58 7.69 -0.17 4.14
N GLU A 59 8.48 -0.04 5.20
CA GLU A 59 9.78 0.61 5.10
C GLU A 59 10.73 -0.12 4.15
N GLY A 60 10.91 -1.43 4.35
CA GLY A 60 11.83 -2.24 3.55
C GLY A 60 11.43 -2.28 2.07
N MET A 61 10.14 -2.47 1.79
CA MET A 61 9.63 -2.57 0.43
C MET A 61 9.66 -1.24 -0.32
N ILE A 62 9.46 -0.11 0.38
CA ILE A 62 9.69 1.20 -0.23
C ILE A 62 11.18 1.38 -0.54
N ARG A 63 12.09 1.03 0.38
CA ARG A 63 13.55 1.13 0.13
C ARG A 63 13.99 0.33 -1.09
N GLU A 64 13.43 -0.87 -1.26
CA GLU A 64 13.70 -1.71 -2.42
C GLU A 64 13.13 -1.12 -3.72
N ALA A 65 11.94 -0.51 -3.66
CA ALA A 65 11.31 0.11 -4.83
C ALA A 65 12.02 1.40 -5.29
N LEU A 66 12.57 2.18 -4.35
CA LEU A 66 13.25 3.43 -4.67
C LEU A 66 14.52 3.18 -5.49
N GLY A 67 14.59 3.80 -6.67
CA GLY A 67 15.71 3.66 -7.61
C GLY A 67 15.41 2.80 -8.82
N HIS A 68 14.25 2.11 -8.85
CA HIS A 68 13.79 1.40 -10.04
C HIS A 68 12.93 2.33 -10.90
N HIS A 69 13.16 2.39 -12.22
CA HIS A 69 12.37 3.25 -13.12
C HIS A 69 10.85 2.98 -13.06
N GLN A 70 10.44 1.79 -12.65
CA GLN A 70 9.05 1.38 -12.50
C GLN A 70 8.37 1.95 -11.23
N SER A 71 9.12 2.63 -10.34
CA SER A 71 8.58 3.20 -9.10
C SER A 71 7.76 4.47 -9.30
N LYS A 72 7.85 5.15 -10.46
CA LYS A 72 7.17 6.46 -10.66
C LYS A 72 5.65 6.38 -10.46
N GLY A 73 5.00 5.36 -11.02
CA GLY A 73 3.56 5.18 -10.83
C GLY A 73 3.20 4.94 -9.36
N PHE A 74 4.03 4.17 -8.65
CA PHE A 74 3.90 3.95 -7.22
C PHE A 74 4.08 5.25 -6.42
N GLU A 75 5.11 6.03 -6.70
CA GLU A 75 5.42 7.29 -6.01
C GLU A 75 4.28 8.32 -6.15
N MET A 76 3.54 8.29 -7.26
CA MET A 76 2.37 9.15 -7.47
C MET A 76 1.11 8.67 -6.73
N VAL A 77 0.80 7.37 -6.82
CA VAL A 77 -0.48 6.82 -6.34
C VAL A 77 -0.44 6.48 -4.85
N PHE A 78 0.68 5.92 -4.38
CA PHE A 78 0.80 5.42 -3.01
C PHE A 78 0.55 6.51 -1.95
N PRO A 79 1.09 7.74 -2.05
CA PRO A 79 0.79 8.79 -1.08
C PRO A 79 -0.69 9.17 -1.00
N ALA A 80 -1.40 9.20 -2.13
CA ALA A 80 -2.81 9.54 -2.17
C ALA A 80 -3.64 8.48 -1.44
N LEU A 81 -3.38 7.21 -1.73
CA LEU A 81 -4.07 6.09 -1.10
C LEU A 81 -3.72 5.94 0.39
N LEU A 82 -2.48 6.27 0.77
CA LEU A 82 -2.06 6.28 2.17
C LEU A 82 -2.78 7.38 2.97
N SER A 83 -3.02 8.54 2.34
CA SER A 83 -3.84 9.61 2.92
C SER A 83 -5.28 9.15 3.15
N GLU A 84 -5.88 8.45 2.18
CA GLU A 84 -7.22 7.87 2.33
C GLU A 84 -7.28 6.86 3.48
N ALA A 85 -6.28 5.98 3.58
CA ALA A 85 -6.17 5.05 4.70
C ALA A 85 -6.10 5.78 6.05
N LYS A 86 -5.40 6.92 6.13
CA LYS A 86 -5.31 7.74 7.35
C LYS A 86 -6.65 8.35 7.72
N LEU A 87 -7.41 8.84 6.75
CA LEU A 87 -8.76 9.38 6.96
C LEU A 87 -9.75 8.32 7.44
N LEU A 88 -9.55 7.06 7.02
CA LEU A 88 -10.32 5.91 7.49
C LEU A 88 -9.92 5.42 8.89
N GLY A 89 -8.93 6.05 9.53
CA GLY A 89 -8.46 5.67 10.86
C GLY A 89 -7.63 4.39 10.90
N LEU A 90 -7.07 3.95 9.76
CA LEU A 90 -6.23 2.76 9.71
C LEU A 90 -4.89 3.01 10.41
N GLU A 91 -4.43 2.06 11.22
CA GLU A 91 -3.16 2.19 11.95
C GLU A 91 -1.98 1.70 11.10
N LEU A 92 -1.37 2.65 10.38
CA LEU A 92 -0.21 2.44 9.51
C LEU A 92 0.95 3.36 9.91
N PRO A 93 2.20 3.05 9.49
CA PRO A 93 3.38 3.77 9.95
C PRO A 93 3.60 5.09 9.18
N TYR A 94 2.64 6.02 9.24
CA TYR A 94 2.62 7.27 8.45
C TYR A 94 3.85 8.16 8.62
N GLU A 95 4.50 8.09 9.79
CA GLU A 95 5.58 9.01 10.17
C GLU A 95 6.98 8.56 9.72
N LEU A 96 7.09 7.42 9.01
CA LEU A 96 8.36 6.95 8.48
C LEU A 96 9.00 8.00 7.57
N SER A 97 10.29 8.27 7.76
CA SER A 97 11.04 9.24 6.96
C SER A 97 10.97 8.95 5.46
N ILE A 98 10.88 7.67 5.08
CA ILE A 98 10.79 7.26 3.69
C ILE A 98 9.43 7.58 3.04
N ILE A 99 8.36 7.59 3.84
CA ILE A 99 7.03 8.03 3.38
C ILE A 99 7.04 9.53 3.15
N LYS A 100 7.63 10.30 4.08
CA LYS A 100 7.82 11.74 3.94
C LYS A 100 8.63 12.08 2.70
N HIS A 101 9.67 11.29 2.40
CA HIS A 101 10.48 11.44 1.20
C HIS A 101 9.66 11.27 -0.10
N ILE A 102 8.85 10.21 -0.21
CA ILE A 102 8.02 9.98 -1.40
C ILE A 102 6.96 11.07 -1.56
N ILE A 103 6.32 11.50 -0.46
CA ILE A 103 5.36 12.60 -0.50
C ILE A 103 6.02 13.88 -1.04
N GLY A 104 7.20 14.24 -0.53
CA GLY A 104 7.92 15.43 -1.00
C GLY A 104 8.34 15.34 -2.47
N LYS A 105 8.71 14.14 -2.94
CA LYS A 105 9.04 13.90 -4.36
C LYS A 105 7.82 14.11 -5.25
N ARG A 106 6.68 13.49 -4.89
CA ARG A 106 5.40 13.66 -5.60
C ARG A 106 4.98 15.12 -5.67
N ASP A 107 5.05 15.84 -4.55
CA ASP A 107 4.59 17.23 -4.48
C ASP A 107 5.47 18.15 -5.35
N SER A 108 6.78 17.87 -5.41
CA SER A 108 7.71 18.56 -6.32
C SER A 108 7.40 18.28 -7.80
N GLU A 109 6.93 17.08 -8.14
CA GLU A 109 6.55 16.72 -9.51
C GLU A 109 5.21 17.33 -9.95
N ILE A 110 4.26 17.55 -9.04
CA ILE A 110 2.95 18.17 -9.34
C ILE A 110 3.07 19.70 -9.52
N LEU A 111 4.04 20.33 -8.86
CA LEU A 111 4.24 21.78 -8.88
C LEU A 111 5.09 22.27 -10.08
N ASN A 112 5.60 21.36 -10.92
CA ASN A 112 6.34 21.66 -12.15
C ASN A 112 5.46 21.50 -13.39
#